data_AF-A0A852K335-F1
#
_entry.id   AF-A0A852K335-F1
#
_cell.length_a   1.000
_cell.length_b   1.000
_cell.length_c   1.000
_cell.angle_alpha   90.00
_cell.angle_beta   90.00
_cell.angle_gamma   90.00
#
_symmetry.space_group_name_H-M   'P 1'
#
loop_
_entity.id
_entity.type
_entity.pdbx_description
1 polymer ?
#
loop_
_entity_poly.entity_id
_entity_poly.type
_entity_poly.pdbx_seq_one_letter_code
_entity_poly.pdbx_strand_id
1 'polypeptide(L)'
;QVRIQETQGELPRGSIPRSLEVILRAEAVESAQAGDKCDFTGSLIVVPDVSQLATPGLRAETGSRVTGTEGYETEGIRGLRALGVRELSYKLVFLACYVAPTNPR
;
A
#
# COMPACT_ATOMS: atom_id res chain seq x y z
N GLN A 1 1.53 -6.95 -7.45
CA GLN A 1 1.20 -6.97 -6.01
C GLN A 1 0.85 -8.39 -5.63
N VAL A 2 1.22 -8.83 -4.43
CA VAL A 2 0.89 -10.16 -3.91
C VAL A 2 0.19 -10.02 -2.57
N ARG A 3 -0.68 -10.97 -2.24
CA ARG A 3 -1.37 -11.03 -0.93
C ARG A 3 -0.78 -12.19 -0.15
N ILE A 4 -0.29 -11.90 1.04
CA ILE A 4 0.37 -12.90 1.88
C ILE A 4 -0.51 -13.19 3.08
N GLN A 5 -0.47 -14.42 3.54
CA GLN A 5 -1.22 -14.90 4.68
C GLN A 5 -0.25 -15.45 5.72
N GLU A 6 -0.55 -15.23 7.00
CA GLU A 6 0.24 -15.78 8.10
C GLU A 6 0.34 -17.30 8.01
N THR A 7 1.51 -17.83 8.36
CA THR A 7 1.77 -19.27 8.39
C THR A 7 0.97 -19.93 9.50
N GLN A 8 0.18 -20.96 9.17
CA GLN A 8 -0.69 -21.63 10.15
C GLN A 8 0.04 -22.22 11.36
N GLY A 9 1.31 -22.61 11.20
CA GLY A 9 2.14 -23.15 12.29
C GLY A 9 2.45 -22.15 13.40
N GLU A 10 2.32 -20.84 13.13
CA GLU A 10 2.65 -19.76 14.05
C GLU A 10 1.40 -19.17 14.73
N LEU A 11 0.20 -19.61 14.31
CA LEU A 11 -1.05 -19.06 14.80
C LEU A 11 -1.49 -19.72 16.11
N PRO A 12 -1.92 -18.92 17.12
CA PRO A 12 -2.57 -19.46 18.30
C PRO A 12 -3.85 -20.22 17.92
N ARG A 13 -4.15 -21.31 18.64
CA ARG A 13 -5.37 -22.10 18.40
C ARG A 13 -6.61 -21.21 18.47
N GLY A 14 -7.49 -21.36 17.48
CA GLY A 14 -8.72 -20.57 17.35
C GLY A 14 -8.54 -19.22 16.65
N SER A 15 -7.32 -18.83 16.25
CA SER A 15 -7.08 -17.59 15.51
C SER A 15 -7.37 -17.76 14.02
N ILE A 16 -7.90 -16.72 13.39
CA ILE A 16 -8.06 -16.62 11.94
C ILE A 16 -6.74 -16.06 11.37
N PRO A 17 -6.13 -16.70 10.36
CA PRO A 17 -4.92 -16.18 9.73
C PRO A 17 -5.15 -14.77 9.18
N ARG A 18 -4.32 -13.81 9.56
CA ARG A 18 -4.37 -12.47 8.99
C ARG A 18 -3.67 -12.47 7.64
N SER A 19 -3.91 -11.41 6.87
CA SER A 19 -3.29 -11.23 5.56
C SER A 19 -2.86 -9.81 5.36
N LEU A 20 -1.84 -9.62 4.54
CA LEU A 20 -1.24 -8.34 4.26
C LEU A 20 -0.92 -8.21 2.76
N GLU A 21 -1.15 -7.02 2.20
CA GLU A 21 -0.79 -6.70 0.83
C GLU A 21 0.68 -6.32 0.75
N VAL A 22 1.39 -6.92 -0.21
CA VAL A 22 2.79 -6.64 -0.48
C VAL A 22 2.97 -6.13 -1.91
N ILE A 23 3.61 -4.97 -2.04
CA ILE A 23 4.05 -4.40 -3.30
C ILE A 23 5.50 -4.84 -3.53
N LEU A 24 5.74 -5.57 -4.63
CA LEU A 24 7.08 -5.94 -5.08
C LEU A 24 7.57 -4.87 -6.06
N ARG A 25 8.84 -4.45 -5.93
CA ARG A 25 9.50 -3.51 -6.87
C ARG A 25 10.85 -4.04 -7.33
N ALA A 26 11.30 -3.51 -8.47
CA ALA A 26 12.60 -3.80 -9.06
C ALA A 26 12.82 -5.31 -9.26
N GLU A 27 13.98 -5.83 -8.86
CA GLU A 27 14.38 -7.22 -9.08
C GLU A 27 13.57 -8.24 -8.28
N ALA A 28 12.79 -7.80 -7.28
CA ALA A 28 11.89 -8.65 -6.51
C ALA A 28 10.58 -8.96 -7.24
N VAL A 29 10.34 -8.40 -8.44
CA VAL A 29 9.16 -8.72 -9.24
C VAL A 29 9.27 -10.17 -9.76
N GLU A 30 8.14 -10.90 -9.78
CA GLU A 30 8.05 -12.32 -10.21
C GLU A 30 8.77 -13.37 -9.35
N SER A 31 9.48 -12.96 -8.29
CA SER A 31 10.25 -13.88 -7.45
C SER A 31 9.41 -14.73 -6.48
N ALA A 32 8.14 -14.39 -6.25
CA ALA A 32 7.23 -15.12 -5.38
C ALA A 32 6.11 -15.76 -6.20
N GLN A 33 5.85 -17.06 -5.97
CA GLN A 33 4.78 -17.81 -6.62
C GLN A 33 3.72 -18.27 -5.60
N ALA A 34 2.56 -18.68 -6.12
CA ALA A 34 1.48 -19.17 -5.27
C ALA A 34 1.89 -20.47 -4.56
N GLY A 35 1.74 -20.49 -3.23
CA GLY A 35 2.10 -21.63 -2.39
C GLY A 35 3.50 -21.56 -1.78
N ASP A 36 4.34 -20.60 -2.22
CA ASP A 36 5.65 -20.39 -1.64
C ASP A 36 5.56 -19.86 -0.20
N LYS A 37 6.52 -20.28 0.62
CA LYS A 37 6.86 -19.59 1.87
C LYS A 37 8.02 -18.67 1.57
N CYS A 38 7.83 -17.37 1.77
CA CYS A 38 8.81 -16.36 1.44
C CYS A 38 9.03 -15.39 2.60
N ASP A 39 10.29 -14.96 2.73
CA ASP A 39 10.71 -13.90 3.62
C ASP A 39 10.81 -12.60 2.81
N PHE A 40 10.10 -11.56 3.26
CA PHE A 40 10.05 -10.25 2.59
C PHE A 40 10.85 -9.23 3.39
N THR A 41 11.76 -8.54 2.72
CA THR A 41 12.51 -7.41 3.31
C THR A 41 12.07 -6.12 2.64
N GLY A 42 11.84 -5.07 3.44
CA GLY A 42 11.30 -3.82 2.95
C GLY A 42 10.77 -2.93 4.06
N SER A 43 9.73 -2.16 3.75
CA SER A 43 9.16 -1.15 4.64
C SER A 43 7.64 -1.22 4.70
N LEU A 44 7.07 -1.13 5.90
CA LEU A 44 5.65 -0.93 6.10
C LEU A 44 5.29 0.51 5.74
N ILE A 45 4.36 0.69 4.81
CA ILE A 45 3.91 1.99 4.32
C ILE A 45 2.40 2.11 4.42
N VAL A 46 1.91 3.35 4.37
CA VAL A 46 0.49 3.65 4.17
C VAL A 46 0.28 4.11 2.73
N VAL A 47 -0.73 3.57 2.08
CA VAL A 47 -1.11 3.96 0.72
C VAL A 47 -2.50 4.62 0.79
N PRO A 48 -2.67 5.84 0.27
CA PRO A 48 -3.99 6.47 0.20
C PRO A 48 -4.91 5.66 -0.72
N ASP A 49 -6.15 5.45 -0.29
CA ASP A 49 -7.19 4.94 -1.17
C ASP A 49 -7.65 6.06 -2.11
N VAL A 50 -7.40 5.87 -3.39
CA VAL A 50 -7.75 6.81 -4.46
C VAL A 50 -8.87 6.27 -5.35
N SER A 51 -9.61 5.24 -4.91
CA SER A 51 -10.74 4.67 -5.65
C SER A 51 -11.76 5.72 -6.09
N GLN A 52 -11.96 6.77 -5.30
CA GLN A 52 -12.86 7.88 -5.63
C GLN A 52 -12.39 8.75 -6.82
N LEU A 53 -11.09 8.76 -7.17
CA LEU A 53 -10.60 9.42 -8.39
C LEU A 53 -11.02 8.69 -9.67
N ALA A 54 -11.28 7.38 -9.58
CA ALA A 54 -11.64 6.57 -10.73
C ALA A 54 -13.11 6.73 -11.14
N THR A 55 -13.97 7.27 -10.27
CA THR A 55 -15.40 7.46 -10.55
C THR A 55 -15.62 8.73 -11.39
N PRO A 56 -16.00 8.61 -12.67
CA PRO A 56 -16.22 9.77 -13.53
C PRO A 56 -17.42 10.60 -13.03
N GLY A 57 -17.30 11.93 -12.98
CA GLY A 57 -18.40 12.84 -12.68
C GLY A 57 -18.43 13.42 -11.26
N LEU A 58 -17.62 12.91 -10.33
CA LEU A 58 -17.48 13.46 -8.97
C LEU A 58 -16.33 14.48 -8.89
N ARG A 59 -16.37 15.55 -9.69
CA ARG A 59 -15.48 16.70 -9.49
C ARG A 59 -15.95 17.45 -8.23
N ALA A 60 -15.17 17.40 -7.16
CA ALA A 60 -15.42 18.26 -6.00
C ALA A 60 -15.05 19.71 -6.37
N GLU A 61 -15.99 20.62 -6.16
CA GLU A 61 -15.76 22.05 -6.39
C GLU A 61 -14.91 22.71 -5.29
N THR A 62 -14.37 23.85 -5.70
CA THR A 62 -13.37 24.77 -5.11
C THR A 62 -13.27 24.86 -3.59
N GLY A 63 -12.10 24.48 -3.07
CA GLY A 63 -11.58 25.00 -1.80
C GLY A 63 -11.16 26.47 -1.94
N SER A 64 -11.41 27.25 -0.89
CA SER A 64 -11.09 28.66 -0.73
C SER A 64 -9.70 29.03 -1.27
N ARG A 65 -9.61 30.13 -2.04
CA ARG A 65 -8.35 30.75 -2.47
C ARG A 65 -7.54 31.19 -1.25
N VAL A 66 -6.73 30.28 -0.70
CA VAL A 66 -5.67 30.65 0.25
C VAL A 66 -4.43 30.95 -0.59
N THR A 67 -4.20 32.23 -0.82
CA THR A 67 -2.93 32.79 -1.29
C THR A 67 -1.87 32.52 -0.23
N GLY A 68 -1.07 31.48 -0.43
CA GLY A 68 -0.01 31.08 0.51
C GLY A 68 0.82 29.94 -0.06
N THR A 69 1.30 30.10 -1.29
CA THR A 69 2.09 29.10 -2.02
C THR A 69 3.56 29.44 -1.95
N GLU A 70 4.26 29.13 -0.85
CA GLU A 70 5.72 29.01 -0.87
C GLU A 70 6.16 27.91 0.12
N GLY A 71 6.63 26.76 -0.38
CA GLY A 71 7.48 25.86 0.41
C GLY A 71 7.27 24.35 0.33
N TYR A 72 6.14 23.83 -0.16
CA TYR A 72 5.81 22.38 -0.06
C TYR A 72 5.78 21.61 -1.40
N GLU A 73 6.27 22.19 -2.50
CA GLU A 73 6.07 21.65 -3.85
C GLU A 73 7.09 20.55 -4.26
N THR A 74 8.17 20.36 -3.51
CA THR A 74 9.29 19.47 -3.90
C THR A 74 9.26 18.07 -3.30
N GLU A 75 8.54 17.83 -2.20
CA GLU A 75 8.42 16.49 -1.59
C GLU A 75 6.95 16.18 -1.25
N GLY A 76 6.34 15.22 -1.96
CA GLY A 76 4.98 14.77 -1.64
C GLY A 76 4.23 14.08 -2.77
N ILE A 77 3.07 13.49 -2.41
CA ILE A 77 2.17 12.80 -3.34
C ILE A 77 1.45 13.85 -4.21
N ARG A 78 1.78 13.92 -5.49
CA ARG A 78 1.10 14.80 -6.47
C ARG A 78 -0.19 14.14 -6.97
N GLY A 79 -1.21 14.94 -7.30
CA GLY A 79 -2.47 14.46 -7.88
C GLY A 79 -3.63 14.26 -6.90
N LEU A 80 -3.38 14.21 -5.58
CA LEU A 80 -4.44 14.14 -4.58
C LEU A 80 -5.32 15.41 -4.53
N ARG A 81 -4.85 16.55 -5.05
CA ARG A 81 -5.65 17.79 -5.18
C ARG A 81 -6.95 17.57 -5.96
N ALA A 82 -6.98 16.62 -6.90
CA ALA A 82 -8.18 16.29 -7.67
C ALA A 82 -9.29 15.63 -6.85
N LEU A 83 -8.98 15.08 -5.66
CA LEU A 83 -9.99 14.58 -4.73
C LEU A 83 -10.84 15.73 -4.12
N GLY A 84 -10.30 16.95 -4.05
CA GLY A 84 -10.93 18.06 -3.34
C GLY A 84 -11.05 17.81 -1.84
N VAL A 85 -12.05 18.41 -1.18
CA VAL A 85 -12.33 18.18 0.25
C VAL A 85 -13.19 16.92 0.37
N ARG A 86 -12.53 15.78 0.51
CA ARG A 86 -13.17 14.47 0.70
C ARG A 86 -12.44 13.68 1.76
N GLU A 87 -13.11 12.64 2.25
CA GLU A 87 -12.46 11.64 3.09
C GLU A 87 -11.35 10.93 2.29
N LEU A 88 -10.14 10.94 2.85
CA LEU A 88 -8.98 10.25 2.33
C LEU A 88 -8.63 9.12 3.29
N SER A 89 -9.10 7.91 2.98
CA SER A 89 -8.74 6.72 3.74
C SER A 89 -7.36 6.22 3.33
N TYR A 90 -6.72 5.49 4.25
CA TYR A 90 -5.41 4.90 4.04
C TYR A 90 -5.46 3.41 4.36
N LYS A 91 -4.69 2.62 3.61
CA LYS A 91 -4.45 1.21 3.92
C LYS A 91 -2.99 0.95 4.22
N LEU A 92 -2.73 0.04 5.16
CA LEU A 92 -1.40 -0.47 5.44
C LEU A 92 -1.01 -1.48 4.36
N VAL A 93 0.19 -1.30 3.81
CA VAL A 93 0.76 -2.15 2.76
C VAL A 93 2.25 -2.29 3.05
N PHE A 94 2.86 -3.42 2.71
CA PHE A 94 4.31 -3.60 2.81
C PHE A 94 4.94 -3.42 1.44
N LEU A 95 5.94 -2.55 1.34
CA LEU A 95 6.75 -2.38 0.15
C LEU A 95 8.00 -3.24 0.29
N ALA A 96 8.09 -4.33 -0.46
CA ALA A 96 9.24 -5.21 -0.45
C ALA A 96 10.26 -4.81 -1.51
N CYS A 97 11.52 -4.72 -1.11
CA CYS A 97 12.67 -4.53 -2.00
C CYS A 97 13.47 -5.83 -2.22
N TYR A 98 13.21 -6.87 -1.42
CA TYR A 98 13.84 -8.17 -1.55
C TYR A 98 12.90 -9.28 -1.08
N VAL A 99 13.01 -10.45 -1.72
CA VAL A 99 12.22 -11.65 -1.45
C VAL A 99 13.15 -12.85 -1.50
N ALA A 100 13.08 -13.71 -0.48
CA ALA A 100 13.78 -14.98 -0.45
C ALA A 100 12.83 -16.13 -0.12
N PRO A 101 13.09 -17.37 -0.58
CA PRO A 101 12.41 -18.55 -0.06
C PRO A 101 12.71 -18.69 1.45
N THR A 102 11.66 -18.89 2.26
CA THR A 102 11.83 -19.12 3.69
C THR A 102 12.55 -20.44 3.91
N ASN A 103 13.69 -20.40 4.60
CA ASN A 103 14.42 -21.62 4.96
C ASN A 103 13.70 -22.32 6.13
N PRO A 104 13.20 -23.55 5.98
CA PRO A 104 12.62 -24.28 7.10
C PRO A 104 13.75 -24.69 8.05
N ARG A 105 13.97 -23.90 9.10
CA ARG A 105 14.68 -24.38 10.29
C ARG A 105 13.73 -25.17 11.15
#